data_AF-A0A3D4UII7-F1
#
_entry.id   AF-A0A3D4UII7-F1
#
_cell.length_a   1.000
_cell.length_b   1.000
_cell.length_c   1.000
_cell.angle_alpha   90.00
_cell.angle_beta   90.00
_cell.angle_gamma   90.00
#
_symmetry.space_group_name_H-M   'P 1'
#
loop_
_entity.id
_entity.type
_entity.pdbx_description
1 polymer ?
#
loop_
_entity_poly.entity_id
_entity_poly.type
_entity_poly.pdbx_seq_one_letter_code
_entity_poly.pdbx_strand_id
1 'polypeptide(L)'
;MLGLLGLPPSIDIELIPSLSPSESVSFTDELHRLIEANTSLAVRRAEYQTAEETLRLEIRKQYPDITIGSGYGSEDNDDRLLLGLSLPIPILIANRAGIAEARAQREVARAAAEITFEQLTRELATTNAAIIAAGTQLEAFETQLVPMLEEQSREVEKLIDFGEVDTLILLETVSRRFEVKSQLLDLRLAELNAEIERMRLLGPDQPKPPAPIEPATEYDTTKTNTPYTAARGDTPAEEASP
;
A
#
# COMPACT_ATOMS: atom_id res chain seq x y z
N MET A 1 -8.92 17.14 -1.27
CA MET A 1 -7.89 17.07 -0.21
C MET A 1 -8.48 16.95 1.20
N LEU A 2 -9.46 17.78 1.60
CA LEU A 2 -10.09 17.70 2.94
C LEU A 2 -10.57 16.30 3.35
N GLY A 3 -11.15 15.54 2.41
CA GLY A 3 -11.58 14.17 2.66
C GLY A 3 -10.46 13.18 3.01
N LEU A 4 -9.23 13.41 2.51
CA LEU A 4 -8.07 12.57 2.88
C LEU A 4 -7.60 12.85 4.32
N LEU A 5 -7.89 14.05 4.83
CA LEU A 5 -7.59 14.46 6.21
C LEU A 5 -8.73 14.13 7.19
N GLY A 6 -9.84 13.55 6.70
CA GLY A 6 -11.04 13.31 7.49
C GLY A 6 -11.77 14.59 7.92
N LEU A 7 -11.47 15.73 7.29
CA LEU A 7 -12.06 17.02 7.62
C LEU A 7 -13.34 17.25 6.80
N PRO A 8 -14.38 17.86 7.41
CA PRO A 8 -15.58 18.23 6.68
C PRO A 8 -15.26 19.27 5.59
N PRO A 9 -16.01 19.29 4.48
CA PRO A 9 -15.76 20.19 3.35
C PRO A 9 -15.95 21.68 3.68
N SER A 10 -16.56 21.99 4.82
CA SER A 10 -16.89 23.34 5.29
C SER A 10 -15.90 23.90 6.32
N ILE A 11 -14.75 23.26 6.53
CA ILE A 11 -13.76 23.77 7.49
C ILE A 11 -13.02 24.96 6.87
N ASP A 12 -12.90 26.05 7.63
CA ASP A 12 -12.09 27.20 7.22
C ASP A 12 -10.62 26.86 7.44
N ILE A 13 -9.88 26.66 6.35
CA ILE A 13 -8.43 26.48 6.38
C ILE A 13 -7.80 27.82 6.03
N GLU A 14 -7.04 28.38 6.97
CA GLU A 14 -6.19 29.54 6.70
C GLU A 14 -4.87 29.06 6.06
N LEU A 15 -4.65 29.46 4.79
CA LEU A 15 -3.41 29.18 4.09
C LEU A 15 -2.38 30.24 4.47
N ILE A 16 -1.27 29.80 5.06
CA ILE A 16 -0.14 30.67 5.36
C ILE A 16 0.73 30.77 4.09
N PRO A 17 1.09 31.97 3.61
CA PRO A 17 1.87 32.15 2.39
C PRO A 17 3.37 31.88 2.63
N SER A 18 3.69 30.74 3.23
CA SER A 18 5.07 30.30 3.46
C SER A 18 5.25 28.90 2.90
N LEU A 19 6.18 28.78 1.96
CA LEU A 19 6.75 27.49 1.55
C LEU A 19 8.06 27.35 2.33
N SER A 20 8.00 26.70 3.50
CA SER A 20 9.22 26.31 4.18
C SER A 20 9.95 25.29 3.31
N PRO A 21 11.27 25.40 3.10
CA PRO A 21 12.02 24.34 2.47
C PRO A 21 11.80 23.08 3.32
N SER A 22 11.22 22.03 2.74
CA SER A 22 11.10 20.75 3.42
C SER A 22 12.52 20.30 3.75
N GLU A 23 12.80 19.99 5.01
CA GLU A 23 14.07 19.35 5.36
C GLU A 23 14.14 18.04 4.57
N SER A 24 15.02 17.99 3.56
CA SER A 24 15.25 16.77 2.80
C SER A 24 15.86 15.75 3.75
N VAL A 25 15.14 14.69 4.07
CA VAL A 25 15.68 13.61 4.91
C VAL A 25 16.72 12.90 4.05
N SER A 26 18.00 13.13 4.35
CA SER A 26 19.10 12.49 3.63
C SER A 26 19.42 11.17 4.29
N PHE A 27 19.30 10.08 3.53
CA PHE A 27 19.67 8.75 3.97
C PHE A 27 21.04 8.39 3.41
N THR A 28 21.95 7.91 4.25
CA THR A 28 23.30 7.49 3.84
C THR A 28 23.27 6.32 2.86
N ASP A 29 22.25 5.44 2.97
CA ASP A 29 22.03 4.31 2.07
C ASP A 29 20.53 4.15 1.78
N GLU A 30 20.07 4.81 0.71
CA GLU A 30 18.68 4.77 0.26
C GLU A 30 18.26 3.37 -0.20
N LEU A 31 19.17 2.58 -0.78
CA LEU A 31 18.84 1.23 -1.25
C LEU A 31 18.62 0.28 -0.06
N HIS A 32 19.49 0.35 0.94
CA HIS A 32 19.29 -0.40 2.18
C HIS A 32 17.96 -0.03 2.85
N ARG A 33 17.65 1.28 2.91
CA ARG A 33 16.39 1.77 3.46
C ARG A 33 15.18 1.24 2.70
N LEU A 34 15.23 1.27 1.37
CA LEU A 34 14.18 0.73 0.50
C LEU A 34 13.94 -0.76 0.78
N ILE A 35 15.01 -1.55 0.94
CA ILE A 35 14.89 -2.99 1.23
C ILE A 35 14.22 -3.24 2.59
N GLU A 36 14.53 -2.42 3.59
CA GLU A 36 14.07 -2.61 4.96
C GLU A 36 12.63 -2.11 5.19
N ALA A 37 12.30 -0.92 4.68
CA ALA A 37 11.12 -0.16 5.09
C ALA A 37 10.04 -0.02 4.00
N ASN A 38 10.34 -0.33 2.74
CA ASN A 38 9.34 -0.23 1.68
C ASN A 38 8.19 -1.25 1.91
N THR A 39 6.97 -0.73 2.01
CA THR A 39 5.79 -1.55 2.32
C THR A 39 5.46 -2.54 1.20
N SER A 40 5.53 -2.11 -0.06
CA SER A 40 5.22 -2.98 -1.22
C SER A 40 6.19 -4.17 -1.29
N LEU A 41 7.48 -3.91 -1.11
CA LEU A 41 8.50 -4.96 -1.06
C LEU A 41 8.33 -5.87 0.15
N ALA A 42 7.99 -5.32 1.31
CA ALA A 42 7.69 -6.10 2.51
C ALA A 42 6.52 -7.07 2.29
N VAL A 43 5.46 -6.65 1.61
CA VAL A 43 4.32 -7.51 1.23
C VAL A 43 4.78 -8.64 0.32
N ARG A 44 5.54 -8.35 -0.75
CA ARG A 44 6.07 -9.39 -1.67
C ARG A 44 6.94 -10.40 -0.96
N ARG A 45 7.77 -9.95 -0.01
CA ARG A 45 8.61 -10.83 0.80
C ARG A 45 7.76 -11.75 1.69
N ALA A 46 6.67 -11.23 2.27
CA ALA A 46 5.74 -12.03 3.06
C ALA A 46 4.97 -13.05 2.22
N GLU A 47 4.56 -12.69 1.00
CA GLU A 47 3.94 -13.61 0.02
C GLU A 47 4.89 -14.76 -0.31
N TYR A 48 6.16 -14.46 -0.60
CA TYR A 48 7.19 -15.46 -0.84
C TYR A 48 7.44 -16.37 0.37
N GLN A 49 7.53 -15.81 1.58
CA GLN A 49 7.66 -16.60 2.81
C GLN A 49 6.47 -17.54 3.01
N THR A 50 5.25 -17.08 2.74
CA THR A 50 4.04 -17.90 2.82
C THR A 50 4.09 -19.06 1.82
N ALA A 51 4.54 -18.80 0.58
CA ALA A 51 4.70 -19.84 -0.43
C ALA A 51 5.79 -20.86 -0.05
N GLU A 52 6.88 -20.42 0.59
CA GLU A 52 7.94 -21.29 1.10
C GLU A 52 7.44 -22.20 2.24
N GLU A 53 6.67 -21.68 3.19
CA GLU A 53 6.07 -22.50 4.26
C GLU A 53 5.01 -23.46 3.71
N THR A 54 4.25 -23.04 2.69
CA THR A 54 3.29 -23.91 1.99
C THR A 54 4.02 -25.08 1.32
N LEU A 55 5.15 -24.82 0.64
CA LEU A 55 5.97 -25.88 0.07
C LEU A 55 6.50 -26.84 1.15
N ARG A 56 6.95 -26.33 2.30
CA ARG A 56 7.39 -27.18 3.43
C ARG A 56 6.26 -28.06 3.97
N LEU A 57 5.04 -27.53 4.04
CA LEU A 57 3.86 -28.30 4.43
C LEU A 57 3.58 -29.43 3.43
N GLU A 58 3.60 -29.13 2.13
CA GLU A 58 3.38 -30.15 1.09
C GLU A 58 4.48 -31.24 1.07
N ILE A 59 5.73 -30.86 1.37
CA ILE A 59 6.82 -31.83 1.56
C ILE A 59 6.58 -32.69 2.81
N ARG A 60 6.08 -32.11 3.91
CA ARG A 60 5.78 -32.89 5.14
C ARG A 60 4.69 -33.92 4.90
N LYS A 61 3.68 -33.60 4.10
CA LYS A 61 2.59 -34.53 3.71
C LYS A 61 3.07 -35.78 2.95
N GLN A 62 4.36 -35.87 2.57
CA GLN A 62 4.95 -37.12 2.08
C GLN A 62 5.03 -38.20 3.15
N TYR A 63 5.12 -37.80 4.41
CA TYR A 63 5.23 -38.70 5.55
C TYR A 63 3.86 -38.88 6.21
N PRO A 64 3.40 -40.13 6.41
CA PRO A 64 2.12 -40.40 7.07
C PRO A 64 2.16 -39.97 8.54
N ASP A 65 1.03 -39.44 9.01
CA ASP A 65 0.87 -39.11 10.42
C ASP A 65 0.71 -40.38 11.25
N ILE A 66 1.51 -40.50 12.32
CA ILE A 66 1.39 -41.60 13.30
C ILE A 66 0.28 -41.21 14.28
N THR A 67 -0.79 -42.01 14.31
CA THR A 67 -1.88 -41.78 15.26
C THR A 67 -1.78 -42.78 16.42
N ILE A 68 -1.80 -42.27 17.64
CA ILE A 68 -1.84 -43.06 18.87
C ILE A 68 -3.26 -42.95 19.44
N GLY A 69 -3.96 -44.08 19.55
CA GLY A 69 -5.29 -44.15 20.15
C GLY A 69 -5.26 -44.91 21.47
N SER A 70 -5.95 -44.40 22.49
CA SER A 70 -6.29 -45.17 23.68
C SER A 70 -7.79 -45.42 23.72
N GLY A 71 -8.19 -46.59 24.19
CA GLY A 71 -9.58 -46.97 24.41
C GLY A 71 -9.74 -47.59 25.79
N TYR A 72 -10.85 -47.33 26.45
CA TYR A 72 -11.22 -47.99 27.69
C TYR A 72 -12.63 -48.56 27.54
N GLY A 73 -12.81 -49.80 27.94
CA GLY A 73 -14.10 -50.49 27.87
C GLY A 73 -14.18 -51.61 28.89
N SER A 74 -15.40 -51.89 29.34
CA SER A 74 -15.67 -52.99 30.28
C SER A 74 -16.53 -54.03 29.55
N GLU A 75 -16.08 -55.28 29.54
CA GLU A 75 -16.81 -56.41 28.99
C GLU A 75 -16.94 -57.47 30.09
N ASP A 76 -18.15 -57.96 30.36
CA ASP A 76 -18.43 -58.93 31.44
C ASP A 76 -17.83 -58.57 32.83
N ASN A 77 -17.91 -57.29 33.22
CA ASN A 77 -17.38 -56.76 34.48
C ASN A 77 -15.83 -56.84 34.61
N ASP A 78 -15.14 -56.90 33.48
CA ASP A 78 -13.67 -56.83 33.36
C ASP A 78 -13.27 -55.54 32.64
N ASP A 79 -12.54 -54.66 33.33
CA ASP A 79 -12.10 -53.37 32.81
C ASP A 79 -10.84 -53.52 31.96
N ARG A 80 -10.89 -53.01 30.72
CA ARG A 80 -9.78 -53.14 29.76
C ARG A 80 -9.33 -51.79 29.26
N LEU A 81 -8.02 -51.58 29.33
CA LEU A 81 -7.32 -50.47 28.69
C LEU A 81 -6.65 -50.96 27.41
N LEU A 82 -6.98 -50.33 26.28
CA LEU A 82 -6.39 -50.59 24.97
C LEU A 82 -5.50 -49.40 24.56
N LEU A 83 -4.31 -49.71 24.06
CA LEU A 83 -3.42 -48.76 23.40
C LEU A 83 -3.14 -49.27 21.98
N GLY A 84 -3.44 -48.45 20.98
CA GLY A 84 -3.26 -48.77 19.56
C GLY A 84 -2.37 -47.74 18.86
N LEU A 85 -1.46 -48.23 18.02
CA LEU A 85 -0.69 -47.41 17.09
C LEU A 85 -1.20 -47.67 15.67
N SER A 86 -1.58 -46.61 14.95
CA SER A 86 -1.98 -46.69 13.55
C SER A 86 -0.99 -45.91 12.69
N LEU A 87 -0.36 -46.61 11.74
CA LEU A 87 0.50 -46.04 10.71
C LEU A 87 -0.10 -46.42 9.34
N PRO A 88 -0.74 -45.49 8.62
CA PRO A 88 -1.19 -45.80 7.27
C PRO A 88 0.03 -46.06 6.39
N ILE A 89 0.09 -47.22 5.71
CA ILE A 89 1.17 -47.53 4.76
C ILE A 89 0.77 -46.97 3.39
N PRO A 90 1.41 -45.89 2.91
CA PRO A 90 1.04 -45.30 1.63
C PRO A 90 1.59 -46.17 0.49
N ILE A 91 0.66 -46.85 -0.19
CA ILE A 91 0.89 -47.46 -1.50
C ILE A 91 1.00 -46.33 -2.54
N LEU A 92 2.20 -45.79 -2.69
CA LEU A 92 2.74 -45.17 -3.92
C LEU A 92 2.42 -43.70 -4.31
N ILE A 93 1.84 -42.84 -3.47
CA ILE A 93 1.66 -41.42 -3.84
C ILE A 93 2.14 -40.46 -2.74
N ALA A 94 3.46 -40.20 -2.71
CA ALA A 94 4.14 -39.28 -1.79
C ALA A 94 3.92 -37.80 -2.16
N ASN A 95 2.66 -37.38 -2.24
CA ASN A 95 2.20 -35.99 -2.48
C ASN A 95 2.95 -35.24 -3.61
N ARG A 96 3.33 -35.93 -4.70
CA ARG A 96 4.19 -35.35 -5.74
C ARG A 96 3.54 -34.18 -6.48
N ALA A 97 2.22 -34.25 -6.68
CA ALA A 97 1.45 -33.20 -7.35
C ALA A 97 1.41 -31.91 -6.50
N GLY A 98 1.05 -32.02 -5.21
CA GLY A 98 1.01 -30.88 -4.29
C GLY A 98 2.36 -30.18 -4.15
N ILE A 99 3.46 -30.95 -4.11
CA ILE A 99 4.81 -30.40 -4.07
C ILE A 99 5.19 -29.69 -5.37
N ALA A 100 4.82 -30.25 -6.53
CA ALA A 100 5.09 -29.63 -7.82
C ALA A 100 4.35 -28.29 -7.94
N GLU A 101 3.08 -28.25 -7.52
CA GLU A 101 2.26 -27.05 -7.50
C GLU A 101 2.80 -25.99 -6.53
N ALA A 102 3.05 -26.35 -5.26
CA ALA A 102 3.59 -25.43 -4.27
C ALA A 102 4.96 -24.89 -4.66
N ARG A 103 5.80 -25.70 -5.32
CA ARG A 103 7.08 -25.25 -5.87
C ARG A 103 6.88 -24.22 -6.98
N ALA A 104 5.95 -24.45 -7.90
CA ALA A 104 5.64 -23.50 -8.95
C ALA A 104 5.13 -22.17 -8.36
N GLN A 105 4.22 -22.23 -7.38
CA GLN A 105 3.71 -21.05 -6.67
C GLN A 105 4.83 -20.28 -5.97
N ARG A 106 5.77 -20.97 -5.33
CA ARG A 106 6.95 -20.36 -4.70
C ARG A 106 7.84 -19.65 -5.71
N GLU A 107 8.09 -20.24 -6.88
CA GLU A 107 8.87 -19.57 -7.93
C GLU A 107 8.15 -18.35 -8.51
N VAL A 108 6.82 -18.40 -8.66
CA VAL A 108 6.03 -17.23 -9.06
C VAL A 108 6.14 -16.10 -8.02
N ALA A 109 6.00 -16.43 -6.73
CA ALA A 109 6.13 -15.45 -5.65
C ALA A 109 7.54 -14.84 -5.59
N ARG A 110 8.58 -15.66 -5.83
CA ARG A 110 9.96 -15.18 -5.94
C ARG A 110 10.14 -14.20 -7.09
N ALA A 111 9.69 -14.57 -8.29
CA ALA A 111 9.80 -13.71 -9.47
C ALA A 111 9.03 -12.39 -9.27
N ALA A 112 7.86 -12.43 -8.63
CA ALA A 112 7.10 -11.22 -8.31
C ALA A 112 7.85 -10.28 -7.35
N ALA A 113 8.53 -10.84 -6.34
CA ALA A 113 9.36 -10.06 -5.43
C ALA A 113 10.57 -9.44 -6.14
N GLU A 114 11.25 -10.19 -7.01
CA GLU A 114 12.39 -9.72 -7.81
C GLU A 114 12.00 -8.59 -8.77
N ILE A 115 10.92 -8.77 -9.53
CA ILE A 115 10.38 -7.74 -10.43
C ILE A 115 10.02 -6.47 -9.63
N THR A 116 9.37 -6.62 -8.48
CA THR A 116 8.98 -5.47 -7.65
C THR A 116 10.22 -4.73 -7.15
N PHE A 117 11.27 -5.45 -6.73
CA PHE A 117 12.52 -4.85 -6.30
C PHE A 117 13.22 -4.08 -7.43
N GLU A 118 13.29 -4.64 -8.64
CA GLU A 118 13.87 -3.96 -9.81
C GLU A 118 13.08 -2.70 -10.19
N GLN A 119 11.75 -2.78 -10.17
CA GLN A 119 10.86 -1.65 -10.44
C GLN A 119 11.09 -0.51 -9.43
N LEU A 120 11.09 -0.82 -8.14
CA LEU A 120 11.31 0.16 -7.07
C LEU A 120 12.71 0.79 -7.16
N THR A 121 13.73 0.00 -7.49
CA THR A 121 15.10 0.52 -7.66
C THR A 121 15.19 1.48 -8.84
N ARG A 122 14.52 1.16 -9.97
CA ARG A 122 14.42 2.06 -11.12
C ARG A 122 13.66 3.34 -10.75
N GLU A 123 12.53 3.21 -10.06
CA GLU A 123 11.67 4.33 -9.64
C GLU A 123 12.43 5.29 -8.71
N LEU A 124 13.22 4.75 -7.78
CA LEU A 124 14.10 5.53 -6.91
C LEU A 124 15.14 6.31 -7.72
N ALA A 125 15.82 5.65 -8.67
CA ALA A 125 16.80 6.31 -9.53
C ALA A 125 16.18 7.42 -10.39
N THR A 126 14.98 7.22 -10.94
CA THR A 126 14.26 8.25 -11.70
C THR A 126 13.81 9.41 -10.83
N THR A 127 13.37 9.13 -9.61
CA THR A 127 12.93 10.17 -8.65
C THR A 127 14.11 11.03 -8.21
N ASN A 128 15.25 10.41 -7.91
CA ASN A 128 16.48 11.15 -7.57
C ASN A 128 16.95 12.03 -8.74
N ALA A 129 16.88 11.54 -9.97
CA ALA A 129 17.18 12.35 -11.15
C ALA A 129 16.21 13.53 -11.30
N ALA A 130 14.92 13.33 -11.02
CA ALA A 130 13.91 14.38 -11.05
C ALA A 130 14.14 15.45 -9.98
N ILE A 131 14.50 15.07 -8.75
CA ILE A 131 14.85 16.00 -7.67
C ILE A 131 16.05 16.87 -8.07
N ILE A 132 17.12 16.25 -8.59
CA ILE A 132 18.31 16.99 -9.05
C ILE A 132 17.95 17.95 -10.20
N ALA A 133 17.14 17.50 -11.15
CA ALA A 133 16.69 18.34 -12.27
C ALA A 133 15.83 19.52 -11.80
N ALA A 134 14.88 19.28 -10.89
CA ALA A 134 14.03 20.33 -10.33
C ALA A 134 14.86 21.35 -9.52
N GLY A 135 15.80 20.88 -8.69
CA GLY A 135 16.69 21.74 -7.91
C GLY A 135 17.57 22.62 -8.79
N THR A 136 18.16 22.08 -9.86
CA THR A 136 18.99 22.86 -10.79
C THR A 136 18.17 23.90 -11.59
N GLN A 137 16.95 23.55 -12.02
CA GLN A 137 16.06 24.50 -12.70
C GLN A 137 15.63 25.63 -11.79
N LEU A 138 15.30 25.29 -10.55
CA LEU A 138 14.90 26.24 -9.53
C LEU A 138 16.05 27.19 -9.17
N GLU A 139 17.27 26.68 -8.95
CA GLU A 139 18.45 27.50 -8.69
C GLU A 139 18.71 28.48 -9.85
N ALA A 140 18.58 28.03 -11.10
CA ALA A 140 18.70 28.90 -12.26
C ALA A 140 17.59 29.98 -12.30
N PHE A 141 16.35 29.62 -11.96
CA PHE A 141 15.23 30.57 -11.87
C PHE A 141 15.45 31.62 -10.77
N GLU A 142 15.87 31.19 -9.59
CA GLU A 142 16.11 32.07 -8.43
C GLU A 142 17.30 33.01 -8.64
N THR A 143 18.36 32.53 -9.31
CA THR A 143 19.56 33.34 -9.54
C THR A 143 19.43 34.31 -10.73
N GLN A 144 18.66 33.95 -11.76
CA GLN A 144 18.59 34.75 -13.00
C GLN A 144 17.26 35.51 -13.14
N LEU A 145 16.13 34.84 -12.93
CA LEU A 145 14.83 35.39 -13.30
C LEU A 145 14.19 36.19 -12.17
N VAL A 146 14.31 35.76 -10.91
CA VAL A 146 13.74 36.49 -9.76
C VAL A 146 14.31 37.91 -9.64
N PRO A 147 15.65 38.14 -9.71
CA PRO A 147 16.21 39.48 -9.62
C PRO A 147 15.79 40.38 -10.79
N MET A 148 15.77 39.83 -12.02
CA MET A 148 15.29 40.55 -13.20
C MET A 148 13.83 40.98 -13.06
N LEU A 149 12.98 40.11 -12.49
CA LEU A 149 11.56 40.40 -12.27
C LEU A 149 11.35 41.50 -11.23
N GLU A 150 12.18 41.52 -10.18
CA GLU A 150 12.18 42.57 -9.15
C GLU A 150 12.65 43.92 -9.71
N GLU A 151 13.71 43.91 -10.53
CA GLU A 151 14.22 45.12 -11.18
C GLU A 151 13.18 45.73 -12.14
N GLN A 152 12.59 44.91 -13.02
CA GLN A 152 11.53 45.34 -13.93
C GLN A 152 10.29 45.87 -13.18
N SER A 153 9.89 45.21 -12.08
CA SER A 153 8.77 45.69 -11.27
C SER A 153 9.06 47.07 -10.68
N ARG A 154 10.29 47.30 -10.19
CA ARG A 154 10.71 48.58 -9.62
C ARG A 154 10.78 49.69 -10.67
N GLU A 155 11.19 49.38 -11.91
CA GLU A 155 11.20 50.35 -13.00
C GLU A 155 9.78 50.76 -13.41
N VAL A 156 8.86 49.79 -13.51
CA VAL A 156 7.46 50.06 -13.87
C VAL A 156 6.75 50.84 -12.76
N GLU A 157 6.96 50.53 -11.48
CA GLU A 157 6.42 51.31 -10.36
C GLU A 157 6.85 52.78 -10.43
N LYS A 158 8.14 53.05 -10.71
CA LYS A 158 8.62 54.43 -10.89
C LYS A 158 7.94 55.12 -12.07
N LEU A 159 7.74 54.42 -13.19
CA LEU A 159 7.11 54.98 -14.39
C LEU A 159 5.63 55.31 -14.16
N ILE A 160 4.91 54.49 -13.37
CA ILE A 160 3.53 54.75 -12.94
C ILE A 160 3.48 56.02 -12.07
N ASP A 161 4.42 56.19 -11.14
CA ASP A 161 4.48 57.38 -10.27
C ASP A 161 4.68 58.68 -11.06
N PHE A 162 5.33 58.62 -12.23
CA PHE A 162 5.47 59.75 -13.15
C PHE A 162 4.26 59.97 -14.07
N GLY A 163 3.24 59.09 -14.03
CA GLY A 163 1.99 59.22 -14.77
C GLY A 163 2.09 58.91 -16.27
N GLU A 164 3.18 58.30 -16.73
CA GLU A 164 3.55 58.21 -18.15
C GLU A 164 3.41 56.78 -18.75
N VAL A 165 2.53 55.95 -18.21
CA VAL A 165 2.41 54.54 -18.63
C VAL A 165 1.09 54.25 -19.34
N ASP A 166 1.18 53.73 -20.56
CA ASP A 166 0.04 53.15 -21.26
C ASP A 166 -0.50 51.94 -20.48
N THR A 167 -1.80 51.94 -20.20
CA THR A 167 -2.52 50.86 -19.52
C THR A 167 -2.24 49.47 -20.13
N LEU A 168 -1.98 49.39 -21.43
CA LEU A 168 -1.65 48.15 -22.12
C LEU A 168 -0.28 47.60 -21.71
N ILE A 169 0.72 48.48 -21.57
CA ILE A 169 2.09 48.12 -21.13
C ILE A 169 2.07 47.63 -19.68
N LEU A 170 1.24 48.26 -18.83
CA LEU A 170 1.04 47.83 -17.46
C LEU A 170 0.42 46.42 -17.41
N LEU A 171 -0.62 46.18 -18.20
CA LEU A 171 -1.28 44.86 -18.27
C LEU A 171 -0.30 43.78 -18.76
N GLU A 172 0.51 44.06 -19.78
CA GLU A 172 1.52 43.13 -20.28
C GLU A 172 2.55 42.79 -19.19
N THR A 173 3.04 43.79 -18.46
CA THR A 173 4.01 43.59 -17.36
C THR A 173 3.42 42.74 -16.24
N VAL A 174 2.20 43.06 -15.79
CA VAL A 174 1.52 42.30 -14.73
C VAL A 174 1.27 40.87 -15.17
N SER A 175 0.85 40.66 -16.42
CA SER A 175 0.61 39.33 -16.99
C SER A 175 1.89 38.50 -17.03
N ARG A 176 3.00 39.08 -17.53
CA ARG A 176 4.31 38.42 -17.58
C ARG A 176 4.83 38.08 -16.18
N ARG A 177 4.65 38.98 -15.21
CA ARG A 177 5.04 38.73 -13.81
C ARG A 177 4.24 37.58 -13.21
N PHE A 178 2.93 37.54 -13.47
CA PHE A 178 2.06 36.47 -13.01
C PHE A 178 2.49 35.13 -13.62
N GLU A 179 2.78 35.10 -14.92
CA GLU A 179 3.25 33.90 -15.62
C GLU A 179 4.56 33.36 -15.03
N VAL A 180 5.57 34.23 -14.82
CA VAL A 180 6.85 33.81 -14.20
C VAL A 180 6.65 33.30 -12.77
N LYS A 181 5.80 33.95 -11.97
CA LYS A 181 5.47 33.47 -10.62
C LYS A 181 4.76 32.12 -10.65
N SER A 182 3.85 31.91 -11.61
CA SER A 182 3.17 30.62 -11.80
C SER A 182 4.20 29.53 -12.12
N GLN A 183 5.12 29.79 -13.05
CA GLN A 183 6.17 28.83 -13.41
C GLN A 183 7.08 28.48 -12.22
N LEU A 184 7.43 29.46 -11.38
CA LEU A 184 8.20 29.21 -10.15
C LEU A 184 7.43 28.30 -9.18
N LEU A 185 6.12 28.53 -9.01
CA LEU A 185 5.28 27.68 -8.17
C LEU A 185 5.16 26.26 -8.73
N ASP A 186 5.04 26.13 -10.05
CA ASP A 186 4.98 24.82 -10.72
C ASP A 186 6.29 24.03 -10.52
N LEU A 187 7.45 24.70 -10.60
CA LEU A 187 8.76 24.09 -10.32
C LEU A 187 8.89 23.64 -8.87
N ARG A 188 8.47 24.48 -7.92
CA ARG A 188 8.45 24.12 -6.48
C ARG A 188 7.50 22.97 -6.19
N LEU A 189 6.35 22.94 -6.84
CA LEU A 189 5.40 21.83 -6.72
C LEU A 189 6.00 20.53 -7.29
N ALA A 190 6.72 20.60 -8.41
CA ALA A 190 7.41 19.44 -8.97
C ALA A 190 8.51 18.90 -8.04
N GLU A 191 9.31 19.79 -7.43
CA GLU A 191 10.32 19.44 -6.42
C GLU A 191 9.68 18.73 -5.21
N LEU A 192 8.63 19.33 -4.63
CA LEU A 192 7.93 18.76 -3.47
C LEU A 192 7.29 17.41 -3.78
N ASN A 193 6.68 17.26 -4.96
CA ASN A 193 6.10 15.99 -5.38
C ASN A 193 7.17 14.90 -5.54
N ALA A 194 8.33 15.25 -6.10
CA ALA A 194 9.43 14.30 -6.24
C ALA A 194 9.99 13.88 -4.86
N GLU A 195 10.07 14.80 -3.91
CA GLU A 195 10.50 14.50 -2.55
C GLU A 195 9.49 13.64 -1.77
N ILE A 196 8.19 13.92 -1.93
CA ILE A 196 7.10 13.08 -1.39
C ILE A 196 7.21 11.66 -1.96
N GLU A 197 7.47 11.55 -3.26
CA GLU A 197 7.62 10.26 -3.92
C GLU A 197 8.85 9.51 -3.43
N ARG A 198 9.97 10.20 -3.21
CA ARG A 198 11.17 9.62 -2.59
C ARG A 198 10.86 9.09 -1.19
N MET A 199 10.17 9.85 -0.35
CA MET A 199 9.75 9.38 0.97
C MET A 199 8.81 8.16 0.89
N ARG A 200 7.87 8.14 -0.08
CA ARG A 200 6.98 6.99 -0.31
C ARG A 200 7.78 5.73 -0.65
N LEU A 201 8.82 5.84 -1.47
CA LEU A 201 9.68 4.72 -1.86
C LEU A 201 10.54 4.20 -0.72
N LEU A 202 11.08 5.10 0.10
CA LEU A 202 11.92 4.75 1.24
C LEU A 202 11.11 4.22 2.44
N GLY A 203 9.79 4.41 2.41
CA GLY A 203 8.88 3.90 3.43
C GLY A 203 8.92 4.71 4.73
N PRO A 204 8.01 4.40 5.66
CA PRO A 204 7.89 5.16 6.91
C PRO A 204 9.12 5.00 7.79
N ASP A 205 9.48 6.05 8.55
CA ASP A 205 10.60 6.03 9.49
C ASP A 205 10.47 4.92 10.54
N GLN A 206 9.23 4.71 11.01
CA GLN A 206 8.88 3.63 11.92
C GLN A 206 8.02 2.60 11.20
N PRO A 207 8.57 1.42 10.82
CA PRO A 207 7.78 0.35 10.26
C PRO A 207 6.79 -0.15 11.32
N LYS A 208 5.51 0.19 11.14
CA LYS A 208 4.45 -0.33 11.99
C LYS A 208 4.16 -1.77 11.55
N PRO A 209 4.22 -2.77 12.45
CA PRO A 209 3.83 -4.13 12.11
C PRO A 209 2.38 -4.11 11.59
N PRO A 210 2.03 -5.01 10.65
CA PRO A 210 0.65 -5.15 10.21
C PRO A 210 -0.25 -5.32 11.44
N ALA A 211 -1.42 -4.68 11.43
CA ALA A 211 -2.37 -4.82 12.54
C ALA A 211 -2.57 -6.31 12.84
N PRO A 212 -2.51 -6.75 14.12
CA PRO A 212 -2.74 -8.14 14.46
C PRO A 212 -4.06 -8.59 13.82
N ILE A 213 -4.01 -9.72 13.10
CA ILE A 213 -5.23 -10.41 12.71
C ILE A 213 -5.77 -10.98 14.02
N GLU A 214 -6.70 -10.28 14.67
CA GLU A 214 -7.46 -10.91 15.74
C GLU A 214 -8.10 -12.16 15.12
N PRO A 215 -7.84 -13.36 15.68
CA PRO A 215 -8.48 -14.56 15.19
C PRO A 215 -9.98 -14.29 15.25
N ALA A 216 -10.68 -14.52 14.14
CA ALA A 216 -12.13 -14.40 14.09
C ALA A 216 -12.67 -15.14 15.31
N THR A 217 -13.23 -14.38 16.26
CA THR A 217 -13.87 -14.96 17.42
C THR A 217 -14.88 -15.96 16.88
N GLU A 218 -14.75 -17.22 17.29
CA GLU A 218 -15.72 -18.26 16.97
C GLU A 218 -17.09 -17.69 17.25
N TYR A 219 -17.86 -17.42 16.18
CA TYR A 219 -19.28 -17.16 16.32
C TYR A 219 -19.85 -18.45 16.90
N ASP A 220 -20.10 -18.42 18.20
CA ASP A 220 -20.77 -19.46 18.97
C ASP A 220 -22.12 -19.76 18.29
N THR A 221 -22.14 -20.82 17.48
CA THR A 221 -23.33 -21.29 16.77
C THR A 221 -24.31 -22.00 17.70
N THR A 222 -24.13 -21.97 19.03
CA THR A 222 -24.97 -22.75 19.96
C THR A 222 -26.20 -22.03 20.52
N LYS A 223 -26.52 -20.78 20.13
CA LYS A 223 -27.74 -20.12 20.63
C LYS A 223 -28.48 -19.25 19.61
N THR A 224 -29.23 -19.89 18.71
CA THR A 224 -30.58 -19.41 18.31
C THR A 224 -31.36 -20.53 17.60
N ASN A 225 -31.92 -21.46 18.37
CA ASN A 225 -33.10 -22.21 17.93
C ASN A 225 -34.32 -21.30 18.10
N THR A 226 -34.64 -20.52 17.07
CA THR A 226 -35.95 -19.89 16.95
C THR A 226 -36.86 -20.87 16.20
N PRO A 227 -37.99 -21.32 16.78
CA PRO A 227 -38.86 -22.28 16.11
C PRO A 227 -39.54 -21.59 14.92
N TYR A 228 -39.21 -22.06 13.71
CA TYR A 228 -39.92 -21.70 12.49
C TYR A 228 -41.36 -22.22 12.61
N THR A 229 -42.30 -21.31 12.84
CA THR A 229 -43.73 -21.62 12.85
C THR A 229 -44.19 -21.73 11.40
N ALA A 230 -44.41 -22.95 10.93
CA ALA A 230 -45.02 -23.21 9.63
C ALA A 230 -46.48 -22.76 9.66
N ALA A 231 -46.76 -21.55 9.15
CA ALA A 231 -48.11 -21.14 8.81
C ALA A 231 -48.54 -21.88 7.52
N ARG A 232 -49.45 -22.84 7.67
CA ARG A 232 -50.28 -23.39 6.60
C ARG A 232 -51.03 -22.23 5.92
N GLY A 233 -50.70 -21.97 4.66
CA GLY A 233 -51.59 -21.25 3.75
C GLY A 233 -52.39 -22.29 2.98
N ASP A 234 -53.66 -22.45 3.34
CA ASP A 234 -54.66 -23.16 2.54
C ASP A 234 -54.98 -22.32 1.30
N THR A 235 -54.79 -22.91 0.11
CA THR A 235 -55.33 -22.39 -1.15
C THR A 235 -56.26 -23.45 -1.71
N PRO A 236 -57.58 -23.23 -1.84
CA PRO A 236 -58.45 -24.13 -2.60
C PRO A 236 -58.33 -23.78 -4.09
N ALA A 237 -57.89 -24.75 -4.89
CA ALA A 237 -57.98 -24.70 -6.33
C ALA A 237 -59.40 -25.09 -6.76
N GLU A 238 -60.11 -24.11 -7.32
CA GLU A 238 -61.35 -24.28 -8.07
C GLU A 238 -60.97 -24.43 -9.56
N GLU A 239 -61.08 -25.65 -10.09
CA GLU A 239 -61.05 -25.88 -11.54
C GLU A 239 -62.15 -26.88 -11.89
N ALA A 240 -63.08 -26.43 -12.72
CA ALA A 240 -64.18 -27.22 -13.23
C ALA A 240 -63.90 -27.73 -14.66
N SER A 241 -64.42 -28.93 -14.90
CA SER A 241 -64.87 -29.53 -16.17
C SER A 241 -63.87 -30.36 -16.99
N PRO A 242 -64.34 -31.35 -17.77
CA PRO A 242 -65.74 -31.75 -18.05
C PRO A 242 -66.25 -33.00 -17.33
#